data_AF-U6DS37-F1
#
_entry.id   AF-U6DS37-F1
#
_cell.length_a   1.000
_cell.length_b   1.000
_cell.length_c   1.000
_cell.angle_alpha   90.00
_cell.angle_beta   90.00
_cell.angle_gamma   90.00
#
_symmetry.space_group_name_H-M   'P 1'
#
loop_
_entity.id
_entity.type
_entity.pdbx_description
1 polymer ?
#
loop_
_entity_poly.entity_id
_entity_poly.type
_entity_poly.pdbx_seq_one_letter_code
_entity_poly.pdbx_strand_id
1 'polypeptide(L)'
;RVSGVVLADGSTVHAESVVLTTGTFLRGVIVIGLETHPAGRLGDQPSIGLAQTLEKLGFVVGRLKTGTPPRIAKESINFSILNKQTPDNPSIPFSFINETVWIKPEDQLPCYLTHTNPRVDEIVLENLHLNSHIKETTRGPRYCPSIESKVLRFPNRLHQVWLEPEGMDSDLIYPQGLSVTLPAELQEKMITCIKGLEKAKMIQPGYGVQYDYLDPRQITPSLETHLVQRLFFAGQINGTTGYEEAAAQ
;
A
#
# COMPACT_ATOMS: atom_id res chain seq x y z
N ARG A 1 25.28 10.74 19.17
CA ARG A 1 24.72 11.80 18.30
C ARG A 1 24.98 11.41 16.86
N VAL A 2 24.08 11.71 15.93
CA VAL A 2 24.31 11.50 14.49
C VAL A 2 25.36 12.49 13.95
N SER A 3 26.07 12.11 12.89
CA SER A 3 27.06 12.97 12.21
C SER A 3 27.02 12.89 10.68
N GLY A 4 26.03 12.17 10.13
CA GLY A 4 25.91 11.93 8.69
C GLY A 4 25.36 10.54 8.37
N VAL A 5 25.42 10.19 7.09
CA VAL A 5 25.04 8.88 6.54
C VAL A 5 26.12 8.34 5.62
N VAL A 6 26.22 7.02 5.53
CA VAL A 6 27.08 6.33 4.56
C VAL A 6 26.18 5.80 3.43
N LEU A 7 26.52 6.13 2.19
CA LEU A 7 25.78 5.72 1.01
C LEU A 7 26.19 4.31 0.55
N ALA A 8 25.45 3.76 -0.41
CA ALA A 8 25.69 2.42 -0.93
C ALA A 8 27.07 2.28 -1.63
N ASP A 9 27.62 3.36 -2.17
CA ASP A 9 28.95 3.42 -2.78
C ASP A 9 30.10 3.59 -1.74
N GLY A 10 29.76 3.65 -0.45
CA GLY A 10 30.70 3.86 0.65
C GLY A 10 31.07 5.32 0.92
N SER A 11 30.58 6.27 0.11
CA SER A 11 30.78 7.69 0.37
C SER A 11 30.01 8.15 1.61
N THR A 12 30.50 9.21 2.26
CA THR A 12 29.89 9.77 3.47
C THR A 12 29.30 11.14 3.18
N VAL A 13 28.04 11.34 3.57
CA VAL A 13 27.40 12.66 3.59
C VAL A 13 27.32 13.13 5.04
N HIS A 14 28.02 14.21 5.37
CA HIS A 14 28.00 14.78 6.71
C HIS A 14 26.75 15.63 6.94
N ALA A 15 26.15 15.49 8.12
CA ALA A 15 24.99 16.27 8.52
C ALA A 15 24.96 16.44 10.05
N GLU A 16 24.42 17.57 10.51
CA GLU A 16 24.23 17.79 11.95
C GLU A 16 23.01 17.05 12.50
N SER A 17 22.01 16.80 11.66
CA SER A 17 20.77 16.07 11.96
C SER A 17 20.35 15.22 10.76
N VAL A 18 19.66 14.11 11.01
CA VAL A 18 19.20 13.17 9.96
C VAL A 18 17.75 12.79 10.25
N VAL A 19 16.90 12.84 9.22
CA VAL A 19 15.52 12.33 9.25
C VAL A 19 15.46 11.07 8.38
N LEU A 20 14.99 9.96 8.93
CA LEU A 20 14.75 8.73 8.17
C LEU A 20 13.27 8.57 7.84
N THR A 21 12.97 8.45 6.55
CA THR A 21 11.63 8.28 5.97
C THR A 21 11.61 7.08 5.03
N THR A 22 12.07 5.92 5.51
CA THR A 22 12.35 4.75 4.68
C THR A 22 11.12 4.11 4.01
N GLY A 23 9.91 4.55 4.34
CA GLY A 23 8.67 3.96 3.83
C GLY A 23 8.65 2.44 4.06
N THR A 24 8.31 1.70 3.01
CA THR A 24 8.29 0.24 2.96
C THR A 24 9.63 -0.41 2.58
N PHE A 25 10.73 0.35 2.51
CA PHE A 25 11.99 -0.14 1.93
C PHE A 25 12.91 -0.84 2.93
N LEU A 26 12.77 -0.55 4.23
CA LEU A 26 13.67 -1.11 5.26
C LEU A 26 13.47 -2.63 5.39
N ARG A 27 14.47 -3.42 4.95
CA ARG A 27 14.34 -4.88 4.73
C ARG A 27 13.02 -5.29 4.05
N GLY A 28 12.58 -4.49 3.08
CA GLY A 28 11.36 -4.71 2.32
C GLY A 28 11.35 -6.04 1.58
N VAL A 29 10.21 -6.74 1.61
CA VAL A 29 9.95 -7.98 0.87
C VAL A 29 8.57 -7.91 0.25
N ILE A 30 8.48 -8.12 -1.06
CA ILE A 30 7.23 -8.31 -1.79
C ILE A 30 6.79 -9.76 -1.69
N VAL A 31 5.48 -9.96 -1.57
CA VAL A 31 4.83 -11.26 -1.42
C VAL A 31 3.69 -11.38 -2.44
N ILE A 32 3.76 -12.39 -3.30
CA ILE A 32 2.71 -12.78 -4.24
C ILE A 32 2.54 -14.30 -4.14
N GLY A 33 1.43 -14.73 -3.55
CA GLY A 33 1.16 -16.11 -3.17
C GLY A 33 2.19 -16.63 -2.17
N LEU A 34 2.96 -17.62 -2.62
CA LEU A 34 4.07 -18.20 -1.88
C LEU A 34 5.43 -17.62 -2.31
N GLU A 35 5.46 -16.84 -3.38
CA GLU A 35 6.68 -16.22 -3.88
C GLU A 35 7.00 -14.97 -3.05
N THR A 36 8.28 -14.81 -2.73
CA THR A 36 8.77 -13.65 -2.01
C THR A 36 10.04 -13.13 -2.67
N HIS A 37 10.15 -11.80 -2.79
CA HIS A 37 11.30 -11.15 -3.41
C HIS A 37 11.73 -9.93 -2.60
N PRO A 38 13.03 -9.73 -2.32
CA PRO A 38 13.52 -8.54 -1.64
C PRO A 38 13.22 -7.29 -2.47
N ALA A 39 12.37 -6.41 -1.96
CA ALA A 39 11.94 -5.19 -2.63
C ALA A 39 11.15 -4.28 -1.67
N GLY A 40 11.39 -2.97 -1.76
CA GLY A 40 10.59 -1.98 -1.01
C GLY A 40 9.27 -1.66 -1.70
N ARG A 41 9.30 -1.63 -3.04
CA ARG A 41 8.16 -1.50 -3.96
C ARG A 41 8.47 -2.31 -5.21
N LEU A 42 7.46 -2.63 -6.00
CA LEU A 42 7.66 -3.47 -7.18
C LEU A 42 8.63 -2.76 -8.15
N GLY A 43 9.76 -3.42 -8.44
CA GLY A 43 10.83 -2.87 -9.27
C GLY A 43 11.99 -2.20 -8.50
N ASP A 44 11.83 -1.91 -7.20
CA ASP A 44 12.83 -1.21 -6.40
C ASP A 44 13.58 -2.13 -5.43
N GLN A 45 14.86 -1.80 -5.15
CA GLN A 45 15.69 -2.52 -4.19
C GLN A 45 15.36 -2.16 -2.74
N PRO A 46 15.45 -3.11 -1.79
CA PRO A 46 15.27 -2.85 -0.37
C PRO A 46 16.51 -2.21 0.26
N SER A 47 16.33 -1.52 1.38
CA SER A 47 17.43 -1.00 2.21
C SER A 47 17.80 -1.99 3.31
N ILE A 48 18.93 -2.68 3.14
CA ILE A 48 19.42 -3.71 4.06
C ILE A 48 20.46 -3.16 5.05
N GLY A 49 21.46 -2.41 4.55
CA GLY A 49 22.55 -1.88 5.38
C GLY A 49 22.07 -0.90 6.45
N LEU A 50 21.08 -0.07 6.14
CA LEU A 50 20.46 0.84 7.10
C LEU A 50 19.75 0.07 8.23
N ALA A 51 19.01 -1.00 7.90
CA ALA A 51 18.32 -1.81 8.89
C ALA A 51 19.30 -2.46 9.87
N GLN A 52 20.39 -3.04 9.36
CA GLN A 52 21.46 -3.62 10.18
C GLN A 52 22.12 -2.57 11.07
N THR A 53 22.26 -1.33 10.59
CA THR A 53 22.82 -0.23 11.39
C THR A 53 21.90 0.15 12.54
N LEU A 54 20.60 0.29 12.29
CA LEU A 54 19.61 0.59 13.33
C LEU A 54 19.52 -0.52 14.38
N GLU A 55 19.56 -1.79 13.95
CA GLU A 55 19.59 -2.94 14.86
C GLU A 55 20.85 -2.96 15.73
N LYS A 56 22.04 -2.68 15.14
CA LYS A 56 23.30 -2.55 15.90
C LYS A 56 23.29 -1.40 16.91
N LEU A 57 22.56 -0.32 16.62
CA LEU A 57 22.38 0.81 17.54
C LEU A 57 21.41 0.50 18.70
N GLY A 58 20.77 -0.67 18.70
CA GLY A 58 19.90 -1.13 19.78
C GLY A 58 18.42 -0.76 19.61
N PHE A 59 18.00 -0.31 18.42
CA PHE A 59 16.58 -0.06 18.17
C PHE A 59 15.78 -1.37 18.12
N VAL A 60 14.62 -1.38 18.78
CA VAL A 60 13.64 -2.44 18.70
C VAL A 60 12.94 -2.36 17.35
N VAL A 61 13.11 -3.41 16.55
CA VAL A 61 12.54 -3.55 15.22
C VAL A 61 11.34 -4.50 15.26
N GLY A 62 10.24 -4.11 14.61
CA GLY A 62 9.12 -4.99 14.31
C GLY A 62 8.90 -5.09 12.80
N ARG A 63 7.99 -5.96 12.38
CA ARG A 63 7.56 -6.05 10.98
C ARG A 63 6.09 -5.74 10.81
N LEU A 64 5.80 -4.94 9.78
CA LEU A 64 4.45 -4.68 9.31
C LEU A 64 4.25 -5.25 7.92
N LYS A 65 2.98 -5.41 7.56
CA LYS A 65 2.55 -5.85 6.24
C LYS A 65 1.45 -4.95 5.75
N THR A 66 1.53 -4.58 4.48
CA THR A 66 0.47 -3.85 3.77
C THR A 66 0.27 -4.50 2.40
N GLY A 67 -0.91 -4.36 1.82
CA GLY A 67 -1.22 -4.95 0.52
C GLY A 67 -1.81 -3.93 -0.43
N THR A 68 -1.51 -4.08 -1.71
CA THR A 68 -2.01 -3.24 -2.80
C THR A 68 -2.82 -4.09 -3.80
N PRO A 69 -3.88 -3.55 -4.41
CA PRO A 69 -4.63 -4.28 -5.42
C PRO A 69 -3.85 -4.44 -6.74
N PRO A 70 -4.32 -5.32 -7.64
CA PRO A 70 -3.86 -5.36 -9.02
C PRO A 70 -4.19 -4.05 -9.75
N ARG A 71 -3.46 -3.75 -10.82
CA ARG A 71 -3.77 -2.65 -11.74
C ARG A 71 -4.44 -3.23 -12.97
N ILE A 72 -5.54 -2.62 -13.39
CA ILE A 72 -6.37 -3.12 -14.49
C ILE A 72 -6.31 -2.12 -15.65
N ALA A 73 -6.26 -2.63 -16.88
CA ALA A 73 -6.30 -1.81 -18.08
C ALA A 73 -7.68 -1.17 -18.25
N LYS A 74 -7.75 0.15 -18.35
CA LYS A 74 -8.99 0.93 -18.41
C LYS A 74 -9.90 0.51 -19.56
N GLU A 75 -9.34 0.28 -20.74
CA GLU A 75 -10.04 -0.10 -21.96
C GLU A 75 -10.68 -1.49 -21.90
N SER A 76 -10.27 -2.31 -20.93
CA SER A 76 -10.77 -3.67 -20.73
C SER A 76 -12.02 -3.76 -19.83
N ILE A 77 -12.45 -2.63 -19.25
CA ILE A 77 -13.55 -2.55 -18.29
C ILE A 77 -14.84 -2.12 -19.00
N ASN A 78 -15.95 -2.82 -18.70
CA ASN A 78 -17.28 -2.44 -19.17
C ASN A 78 -17.93 -1.41 -18.23
N PHE A 79 -17.53 -0.14 -18.36
CA PHE A 79 -18.04 0.95 -17.53
C PHE A 79 -19.55 1.22 -17.69
N SER A 80 -20.18 0.82 -18.80
CA SER A 80 -21.57 1.17 -19.09
C SER A 80 -22.57 0.47 -18.17
N ILE A 81 -22.17 -0.61 -17.49
CA ILE A 81 -23.01 -1.38 -16.57
C ILE A 81 -22.68 -1.14 -15.09
N LEU A 82 -21.75 -0.23 -14.81
CA LEU A 82 -21.27 0.11 -13.48
C LEU A 82 -21.95 1.36 -12.93
N ASN A 83 -21.94 1.48 -11.61
CA ASN A 83 -22.47 2.67 -10.96
C ASN A 83 -21.43 3.80 -11.04
N LYS A 84 -21.66 4.76 -11.92
CA LYS A 84 -20.81 5.94 -12.10
C LYS A 84 -21.04 6.93 -10.95
N GLN A 85 -19.96 7.39 -10.33
CA GLN A 85 -19.96 8.40 -9.28
C GLN A 85 -19.16 9.59 -9.78
N THR A 86 -19.83 10.73 -9.85
CA THR A 86 -19.25 11.98 -10.35
C THR A 86 -18.70 12.82 -9.20
N PRO A 87 -17.71 13.66 -9.48
CA PRO A 87 -17.18 14.63 -8.52
C PRO A 87 -18.25 15.59 -7.98
N ASP A 88 -18.00 16.12 -6.79
CA ASP A 88 -18.84 17.15 -6.20
C ASP A 88 -18.82 18.44 -7.02
N ASN A 89 -19.97 19.10 -7.10
CA ASN A 89 -20.14 20.40 -7.72
C ASN A 89 -20.93 21.32 -6.76
N PRO A 90 -20.28 22.33 -6.14
CA PRO A 90 -18.90 22.78 -6.38
C PRO A 90 -17.84 21.89 -5.70
N SER A 91 -16.65 21.79 -6.31
CA SER A 91 -15.50 21.11 -5.70
C SER A 91 -14.85 21.96 -4.61
N ILE A 92 -14.42 21.33 -3.51
CA ILE A 92 -13.85 22.00 -2.34
C ILE A 92 -12.32 21.86 -2.36
N PRO A 93 -11.55 22.97 -2.28
CA PRO A 93 -10.09 22.90 -2.16
C PRO A 93 -9.65 22.24 -0.85
N PHE A 94 -8.61 21.41 -0.91
CA PHE A 94 -7.98 20.85 0.29
C PHE A 94 -7.15 21.89 1.07
N SER A 95 -6.56 22.85 0.37
CA SER A 95 -5.69 23.88 0.94
C SER A 95 -6.48 25.15 1.30
N PHE A 96 -6.30 25.67 2.51
CA PHE A 96 -6.95 26.91 2.98
C PHE A 96 -6.52 28.18 2.25
N ILE A 97 -5.40 28.16 1.53
CA ILE A 97 -4.94 29.32 0.74
C ILE A 97 -5.54 29.33 -0.68
N ASN A 98 -6.18 28.25 -1.10
CA ASN A 98 -6.82 28.16 -2.41
C ASN A 98 -8.31 28.45 -2.28
N GLU A 99 -8.83 29.37 -3.08
CA GLU A 99 -10.28 29.65 -3.13
C GLU A 99 -11.05 28.65 -3.99
N THR A 100 -10.39 28.06 -4.98
CA THR A 100 -11.02 27.16 -5.97
C THR A 100 -10.13 25.97 -6.33
N VAL A 101 -10.73 24.87 -6.75
CA VAL A 101 -10.04 23.76 -7.42
C VAL A 101 -9.75 24.16 -8.87
N TRP A 102 -8.53 23.92 -9.36
CA TRP A 102 -8.10 24.38 -10.69
C TRP A 102 -8.84 23.72 -11.85
N ILE A 103 -9.30 22.47 -11.66
CA ILE A 103 -10.03 21.69 -12.64
C ILE A 103 -11.54 21.79 -12.38
N LYS A 104 -12.31 22.05 -13.43
CA LYS A 104 -13.76 22.17 -13.31
C LYS A 104 -14.40 20.81 -12.99
N PRO A 105 -15.49 20.75 -12.22
CA PRO A 105 -16.16 19.49 -11.89
C PRO A 105 -16.51 18.62 -13.11
N GLU A 106 -16.90 19.22 -14.23
CA GLU A 106 -17.23 18.53 -15.48
C GLU A 106 -16.01 17.90 -16.20
N ASP A 107 -14.81 18.41 -15.94
CA ASP A 107 -13.55 17.92 -16.52
C ASP A 107 -12.85 16.89 -15.62
N GLN A 108 -13.30 16.74 -14.37
CA GLN A 108 -12.78 15.77 -13.42
C GLN A 108 -13.24 14.35 -13.75
N LEU A 109 -12.39 13.35 -13.46
CA LEU A 109 -12.69 11.96 -13.76
C LEU A 109 -13.72 11.38 -12.78
N PRO A 110 -14.69 10.59 -13.27
CA PRO A 110 -15.58 9.82 -12.42
C PRO A 110 -14.88 8.58 -11.86
N CYS A 111 -15.33 8.14 -10.68
CA CYS A 111 -15.05 6.79 -10.17
C CYS A 111 -16.25 5.87 -10.43
N TYR A 112 -16.03 4.56 -10.41
CA TYR A 112 -17.09 3.58 -10.65
C TYR A 112 -17.16 2.57 -9.51
N LEU A 113 -18.37 2.31 -9.02
CA LEU A 113 -18.61 1.35 -7.96
C LEU A 113 -19.11 0.02 -8.53
N THR A 114 -18.46 -1.07 -8.13
CA THR A 114 -18.91 -2.45 -8.30
C THR A 114 -18.78 -3.21 -6.98
N HIS A 115 -19.12 -4.50 -6.98
CA HIS A 115 -19.04 -5.34 -5.79
C HIS A 115 -18.44 -6.69 -6.13
N THR A 116 -17.76 -7.30 -5.15
CA THR A 116 -17.45 -8.73 -5.19
C THR A 116 -18.74 -9.56 -5.19
N ASN A 117 -18.59 -10.86 -5.40
CA ASN A 117 -19.69 -11.83 -5.39
C ASN A 117 -19.22 -13.16 -4.77
N PRO A 118 -20.12 -14.12 -4.49
CA PRO A 118 -19.75 -15.38 -3.85
C PRO A 118 -18.64 -16.15 -4.56
N ARG A 119 -18.47 -15.97 -5.88
CA ARG A 119 -17.40 -16.64 -6.64
C ARG A 119 -16.01 -16.14 -6.25
N VAL A 120 -15.88 -14.87 -5.90
CA VAL A 120 -14.65 -14.29 -5.33
C VAL A 120 -14.31 -14.99 -4.01
N ASP A 121 -15.30 -15.14 -3.13
CA ASP A 121 -15.13 -15.79 -1.83
C ASP A 121 -14.70 -17.26 -2.00
N GLU A 122 -15.32 -18.00 -2.93
CA GLU A 122 -14.94 -19.38 -3.28
C GLU A 122 -13.47 -19.47 -3.70
N ILE A 123 -13.02 -18.62 -4.63
CA ILE A 123 -11.63 -18.59 -5.09
C ILE A 123 -10.67 -18.32 -3.92
N VAL A 124 -11.01 -17.37 -3.05
CA VAL A 124 -10.18 -17.05 -1.87
C VAL A 124 -10.11 -18.27 -0.94
N LEU A 125 -11.25 -18.85 -0.57
CA LEU A 125 -11.35 -19.92 0.43
C LEU A 125 -10.67 -21.21 -0.03
N GLU A 126 -10.83 -21.58 -1.31
CA GLU A 126 -10.18 -22.76 -1.90
C GLU A 126 -8.65 -22.62 -1.93
N ASN A 127 -8.13 -21.39 -2.02
CA ASN A 127 -6.72 -21.10 -2.27
C ASN A 127 -5.99 -20.49 -1.06
N LEU A 128 -6.58 -20.49 0.13
CA LEU A 128 -5.92 -20.00 1.37
C LEU A 128 -4.58 -20.67 1.65
N HIS A 129 -4.40 -21.91 1.18
CA HIS A 129 -3.14 -22.65 1.33
C HIS A 129 -1.98 -22.02 0.57
N LEU A 130 -2.24 -21.19 -0.44
CA LEU A 130 -1.26 -20.46 -1.23
C LEU A 130 -0.99 -19.05 -0.69
N ASN A 131 -1.62 -18.67 0.41
CA ASN A 131 -1.47 -17.36 1.00
C ASN A 131 -0.49 -17.39 2.19
N SER A 132 0.76 -16.97 1.96
CA SER A 132 1.76 -16.78 3.02
C SER A 132 1.44 -15.59 3.94
N HIS A 133 0.77 -14.57 3.42
CA HIS A 133 0.38 -13.36 4.13
C HIS A 133 -0.64 -13.59 5.27
N ILE A 134 -1.50 -14.61 5.17
CA ILE A 134 -2.48 -15.00 6.20
C ILE A 134 -1.88 -16.00 7.21
N LYS A 135 -0.98 -16.87 6.76
CA LYS A 135 -0.40 -17.96 7.58
C LYS A 135 0.63 -17.49 8.60
N GLU A 136 1.32 -16.40 8.33
CA GLU A 136 2.39 -15.93 9.20
C GLU A 136 1.87 -15.20 10.45
N THR A 137 2.45 -15.52 11.61
CA THR A 137 2.15 -14.98 12.95
C THR A 137 2.51 -13.50 13.13
N THR A 138 3.10 -12.86 12.13
CA THR A 138 3.41 -11.43 12.15
C THR A 138 2.11 -10.63 12.12
N ARG A 139 1.81 -9.95 13.23
CA ARG A 139 0.64 -9.08 13.36
C ARG A 139 0.76 -7.91 12.38
N GLY A 140 0.05 -7.96 11.25
CA GLY A 140 -0.26 -6.77 10.48
C GLY A 140 -1.13 -5.80 11.30
N PRO A 141 -1.36 -4.56 10.83
CA PRO A 141 -2.32 -3.66 11.46
C PRO A 141 -3.66 -4.40 11.67
N ARG A 142 -4.27 -4.27 12.85
CA ARG A 142 -5.58 -4.92 13.15
C ARG A 142 -6.62 -4.60 12.07
N TYR A 143 -6.49 -3.41 11.47
CA TYR A 143 -7.26 -2.93 10.36
C TYR A 143 -6.44 -2.99 9.07
N CYS A 144 -6.57 -4.08 8.31
CA CYS A 144 -6.03 -4.13 6.96
C CYS A 144 -6.83 -5.15 6.19
N PRO A 145 -7.63 -4.77 5.19
CA PRO A 145 -8.47 -5.76 4.58
C PRO A 145 -7.94 -5.99 3.17
N SER A 146 -6.93 -6.85 3.06
CA SER A 146 -6.84 -7.67 1.86
C SER A 146 -8.19 -8.37 1.68
N ILE A 147 -8.64 -8.55 0.45
CA ILE A 147 -9.93 -9.23 0.17
C ILE A 147 -9.99 -10.58 0.87
N GLU A 148 -8.85 -11.25 0.95
CA GLU A 148 -8.63 -12.52 1.60
C GLU A 148 -8.91 -12.46 3.12
N SER A 149 -8.43 -11.40 3.77
CA SER A 149 -8.73 -11.12 5.17
C SER A 149 -10.19 -10.71 5.39
N LYS A 150 -10.79 -10.00 4.42
CA LYS A 150 -12.21 -9.60 4.48
C LYS A 150 -13.12 -10.81 4.46
N VAL A 151 -12.92 -11.71 3.48
CA VAL A 151 -13.71 -12.92 3.29
C VAL A 151 -13.67 -13.82 4.53
N LEU A 152 -12.48 -13.99 5.14
CA LEU A 152 -12.35 -14.78 6.37
C LEU A 152 -13.04 -14.16 7.58
N ARG A 153 -12.96 -12.83 7.75
CA ARG A 153 -13.51 -12.14 8.93
C ARG A 153 -15.00 -11.84 8.82
N PHE A 154 -15.48 -11.63 7.60
CA PHE A 154 -16.83 -11.19 7.30
C PHE A 154 -17.46 -12.12 6.25
N PRO A 155 -17.71 -13.39 6.59
CA PRO A 155 -18.22 -14.36 5.64
C PRO A 155 -19.59 -13.94 5.11
N ASN A 156 -19.87 -14.29 3.85
CA ASN A 156 -21.12 -14.01 3.14
C ASN A 156 -21.45 -12.52 2.97
N ARG A 157 -20.44 -11.65 2.97
CA ARG A 157 -20.62 -10.22 2.66
C ARG A 157 -20.06 -9.89 1.29
N LEU A 158 -20.85 -9.16 0.52
CA LEU A 158 -20.33 -8.52 -0.68
C LEU A 158 -19.47 -7.32 -0.27
N HIS A 159 -18.33 -7.17 -0.90
CA HIS A 159 -17.40 -6.08 -0.64
C HIS A 159 -17.47 -5.08 -1.78
N GLN A 160 -17.58 -3.80 -1.42
CA GLN A 160 -17.48 -2.71 -2.38
C GLN A 160 -16.09 -2.67 -3.00
N VAL A 161 -16.05 -2.40 -4.30
CA VAL A 161 -14.84 -2.18 -5.08
C VAL A 161 -15.01 -0.88 -5.85
N TRP A 162 -14.17 0.10 -5.55
CA TRP A 162 -14.11 1.35 -6.29
C TRP A 162 -13.07 1.24 -7.38
N LEU A 163 -13.48 1.50 -8.61
CA LEU A 163 -12.61 1.59 -9.77
C LEU A 163 -12.22 3.05 -9.95
N GLU A 164 -11.00 3.37 -9.52
CA GLU A 164 -10.45 4.72 -9.48
C GLU A 164 -9.42 4.88 -10.61
N PRO A 165 -9.55 5.87 -11.50
CA PRO A 165 -8.51 6.17 -12.48
C PRO A 165 -7.22 6.64 -11.80
N GLU A 166 -6.06 6.11 -12.21
CA GLU A 166 -4.77 6.53 -11.64
C GLU A 166 -4.28 7.89 -12.17
N GLY A 167 -4.96 8.49 -13.14
CA GLY A 167 -4.67 9.82 -13.67
C GLY A 167 -5.46 10.18 -14.92
N MET A 168 -5.41 11.45 -15.32
CA MET A 168 -6.03 11.97 -16.56
C MET A 168 -5.48 11.26 -17.81
N ASP A 169 -4.17 11.08 -17.85
CA ASP A 169 -3.44 10.49 -18.97
C ASP A 169 -3.01 9.03 -18.70
N SER A 170 -3.66 8.37 -17.73
CA SER A 170 -3.37 6.98 -17.37
C SER A 170 -4.41 6.02 -17.94
N ASP A 171 -3.92 4.93 -18.52
CA ASP A 171 -4.73 3.78 -18.94
C ASP A 171 -4.94 2.76 -17.81
N LEU A 172 -4.54 3.09 -16.57
CA LEU A 172 -4.66 2.21 -15.42
C LEU A 172 -5.83 2.58 -14.51
N ILE A 173 -6.50 1.55 -14.02
CA ILE A 173 -7.53 1.62 -12.99
C ILE A 173 -7.03 0.91 -11.74
N TYR A 174 -7.19 1.59 -10.60
CA TYR A 174 -6.95 1.09 -9.26
C TYR A 174 -8.27 0.57 -8.66
N PRO A 175 -8.46 -0.75 -8.49
CA PRO A 175 -9.66 -1.32 -7.90
C PRO A 175 -9.55 -1.32 -6.37
N GLN A 176 -9.74 -0.16 -5.77
CA GLN A 176 -9.73 0.03 -4.33
C GLN A 176 -10.70 -0.95 -3.67
N GLY A 177 -10.21 -1.61 -2.61
CA GLY A 177 -10.97 -2.63 -1.90
C GLY A 177 -10.59 -4.07 -2.29
N LEU A 178 -9.81 -4.26 -3.36
CA LEU A 178 -9.28 -5.56 -3.81
C LEU A 178 -7.77 -5.76 -3.56
N SER A 179 -7.21 -5.17 -2.49
CA SER A 179 -5.85 -5.55 -2.07
C SER A 179 -5.78 -7.07 -1.89
N VAL A 180 -4.80 -7.73 -2.50
CA VAL A 180 -4.75 -9.20 -2.58
C VAL A 180 -3.32 -9.66 -2.70
N THR A 181 -3.04 -10.84 -2.15
CA THR A 181 -1.71 -11.45 -2.18
C THR A 181 -1.73 -12.87 -2.71
N LEU A 182 -2.82 -13.32 -3.36
CA LEU A 182 -2.85 -14.60 -4.07
C LEU A 182 -1.87 -14.62 -5.25
N PRO A 183 -1.49 -15.80 -5.76
CA PRO A 183 -0.88 -15.95 -7.07
C PRO A 183 -1.60 -15.17 -8.19
N ALA A 184 -0.84 -14.63 -9.13
CA ALA A 184 -1.35 -13.70 -10.16
C ALA A 184 -2.51 -14.30 -10.97
N GLU A 185 -2.43 -15.57 -11.35
CA GLU A 185 -3.44 -16.29 -12.10
C GLU A 185 -4.77 -16.43 -11.34
N LEU A 186 -4.73 -16.46 -10.00
CA LEU A 186 -5.92 -16.48 -9.16
C LEU A 186 -6.50 -15.08 -9.01
N GLN A 187 -5.66 -14.04 -8.99
CA GLN A 187 -6.12 -12.66 -9.02
C GLN A 187 -6.88 -12.37 -10.32
N GLU A 188 -6.37 -12.82 -11.49
CA GLU A 188 -7.06 -12.66 -12.77
C GLU A 188 -8.44 -13.35 -12.78
N LYS A 189 -8.51 -14.60 -12.29
CA LYS A 189 -9.78 -15.32 -12.14
C LYS A 189 -10.74 -14.58 -11.22
N MET A 190 -10.25 -14.04 -10.11
CA MET A 190 -11.07 -13.29 -9.17
C MET A 190 -11.61 -12.00 -9.79
N ILE A 191 -10.76 -11.22 -10.47
CA ILE A 191 -11.14 -9.96 -11.13
C ILE A 191 -12.20 -10.23 -12.19
N THR A 192 -12.01 -11.23 -13.04
CA THR A 192 -12.93 -11.56 -14.15
C THR A 192 -14.28 -12.11 -13.68
N CYS A 193 -14.43 -12.48 -12.41
CA CYS A 193 -15.72 -12.83 -11.83
C CYS A 193 -16.55 -11.59 -11.47
N ILE A 194 -15.96 -10.40 -11.33
CA ILE A 194 -16.63 -9.20 -10.84
C ILE A 194 -17.41 -8.52 -11.96
N LYS A 195 -18.62 -8.06 -11.64
CA LYS A 195 -19.50 -7.36 -12.60
C LYS A 195 -18.77 -6.17 -13.23
N GLY A 196 -18.77 -6.11 -14.56
CA GLY A 196 -18.10 -5.08 -15.36
C GLY A 196 -16.62 -5.34 -15.63
N LEU A 197 -16.04 -6.35 -14.98
CA LEU A 197 -14.64 -6.74 -15.11
C LEU A 197 -14.48 -8.10 -15.83
N GLU A 198 -15.51 -8.61 -16.49
CA GLU A 198 -15.51 -9.95 -17.10
C GLU A 198 -14.43 -10.13 -18.18
N LYS A 199 -14.00 -9.01 -18.79
CA LYS A 199 -12.91 -8.96 -19.78
C LYS A 199 -11.70 -8.16 -19.31
N ALA A 200 -11.66 -7.83 -18.02
CA ALA A 200 -10.61 -7.01 -17.45
C ALA A 200 -9.24 -7.66 -17.64
N LYS A 201 -8.27 -6.87 -18.12
CA LYS A 201 -6.88 -7.27 -18.27
C LYS A 201 -6.09 -6.72 -17.10
N MET A 202 -5.47 -7.62 -16.33
CA MET A 202 -4.55 -7.23 -15.27
C MET A 202 -3.20 -6.83 -15.89
N ILE A 203 -2.78 -5.59 -15.66
CA ILE A 203 -1.49 -5.07 -16.12
C ILE A 203 -0.39 -5.33 -15.09
N GLN A 204 -0.75 -5.26 -13.80
CA GLN A 204 0.16 -5.54 -12.70
C GLN A 204 -0.58 -6.35 -11.62
N PRO A 205 0.00 -7.43 -11.09
CA PRO A 205 -0.59 -8.15 -9.96
C PRO A 205 -0.60 -7.28 -8.71
N GLY A 206 -1.62 -7.49 -7.88
CA GLY A 206 -1.63 -7.08 -6.48
C GLY A 206 -0.56 -7.86 -5.71
N TYR A 207 -0.06 -7.25 -4.64
CA TYR A 207 0.98 -7.85 -3.83
C TYR A 207 0.94 -7.33 -2.40
N GLY A 208 1.53 -8.11 -1.50
CA GLY A 208 1.85 -7.69 -0.15
C GLY A 208 3.27 -7.13 -0.10
N VAL A 209 3.50 -6.12 0.72
CA VAL A 209 4.83 -5.68 1.11
C VAL A 209 4.99 -5.85 2.62
N GLN A 210 6.01 -6.60 3.01
CA GLN A 210 6.47 -6.70 4.38
C GLN A 210 7.69 -5.81 4.55
N TYR A 211 7.76 -5.07 5.64
CA TYR A 211 8.87 -4.16 5.90
C TYR A 211 9.09 -3.99 7.39
N ASP A 212 10.30 -3.57 7.73
CA ASP A 212 10.63 -3.22 9.10
C ASP A 212 10.08 -1.85 9.47
N TYR A 213 9.59 -1.76 10.69
CA TYR A 213 9.32 -0.51 11.38
C TYR A 213 10.03 -0.53 12.73
N LEU A 214 10.20 0.65 13.31
CA LEU A 214 10.81 0.87 14.60
C LEU A 214 9.71 1.23 15.58
N ASP A 215 9.75 0.64 16.77
CA ASP A 215 8.74 0.90 17.79
C ASP A 215 8.69 2.42 18.10
N PRO A 216 7.55 3.11 17.85
CA PRO A 216 7.45 4.56 17.99
C PRO A 216 7.53 5.02 19.46
N ARG A 217 7.57 4.12 20.44
CA ARG A 217 7.90 4.46 21.84
C ARG A 217 9.38 4.80 22.05
N GLN A 218 10.20 4.64 21.01
CA GLN A 218 11.63 4.95 21.01
C GLN A 218 11.95 6.38 20.52
N ILE A 219 10.92 7.16 20.19
CA ILE A 219 11.03 8.56 19.77
C ILE A 219 10.27 9.48 20.73
N THR A 220 10.72 10.73 20.84
CA THR A 220 10.04 11.80 21.57
C THR A 220 8.83 12.31 20.77
N PRO A 221 7.96 13.15 21.37
CA PRO A 221 6.92 13.87 20.62
C PRO A 221 7.45 14.80 19.53
N SER A 222 8.73 15.19 19.57
CA SER A 222 9.41 15.92 18.50
C SER A 222 10.00 15.01 17.42
N LEU A 223 9.65 13.71 17.45
CA LEU A 223 10.12 12.64 16.57
C LEU A 223 11.61 12.32 16.64
N GLU A 224 12.33 12.90 17.60
CA GLU A 224 13.75 12.62 17.82
C GLU A 224 13.91 11.28 18.56
N THR A 225 14.87 10.46 18.14
CA THR A 225 15.11 9.17 18.78
C THR A 225 15.74 9.33 20.16
N HIS A 226 15.36 8.47 21.10
CA HIS A 226 15.96 8.44 22.45
C HIS A 226 17.40 7.95 22.46
N LEU A 227 17.74 6.99 21.57
CA LEU A 227 19.07 6.35 21.55
C LEU A 227 20.14 7.22 20.88
N VAL A 228 19.76 7.97 19.83
CA VAL A 228 20.70 8.74 19.02
C VAL A 228 20.21 10.17 18.89
N GLN A 229 20.85 11.07 19.64
CA GLN A 229 20.61 12.51 19.51
C GLN A 229 20.77 12.97 18.04
N ARG A 230 19.85 13.84 17.62
CA ARG A 230 19.72 14.47 16.30
C ARG A 230 19.34 13.51 15.16
N LEU A 231 18.92 12.29 15.49
CA LEU A 231 18.29 11.36 14.55
C LEU A 231 16.78 11.40 14.74
N PHE A 232 16.02 11.52 13.66
CA PHE A 232 14.55 11.62 13.66
C PHE A 232 13.94 10.58 12.74
N PHE A 233 12.75 10.09 13.07
CA PHE A 233 12.00 9.14 12.26
C PHE A 233 10.63 9.70 11.88
N ALA A 234 10.22 9.56 10.62
CA ALA A 234 8.92 10.02 10.13
C ALA A 234 8.29 9.05 9.11
N GLY A 235 6.97 8.93 9.13
CA GLY A 235 6.20 8.08 8.23
C GLY A 235 6.14 6.60 8.63
N GLN A 236 6.12 5.71 7.64
CA GLN A 236 5.86 4.27 7.88
C GLN A 236 6.91 3.58 8.74
N ILE A 237 8.13 4.15 8.83
CA ILE A 237 9.18 3.69 9.75
C ILE A 237 8.72 3.74 11.22
N ASN A 238 7.78 4.62 11.57
CA ASN A 238 7.17 4.72 12.91
C ASN A 238 5.96 3.78 13.10
N GLY A 239 5.70 2.88 12.14
CA GLY A 239 4.58 1.94 12.20
C GLY A 239 3.22 2.52 11.77
N THR A 240 3.21 3.69 11.14
CA THR A 240 2.01 4.26 10.50
C THR A 240 1.84 3.73 9.08
N THR A 241 0.64 3.90 8.50
CA THR A 241 0.35 3.55 7.10
C THR A 241 -0.66 4.54 6.53
N GLY A 242 -0.32 5.15 5.40
CA GLY A 242 -1.09 6.23 4.78
C GLY A 242 -0.19 7.41 4.44
N TYR A 243 -0.58 8.19 3.43
CA TYR A 243 0.24 9.30 2.94
C TYR A 243 0.11 10.49 3.88
N GLU A 244 -1.10 10.73 4.37
CA GLU A 244 -1.49 11.84 5.21
C GLU A 244 -0.82 11.73 6.59
N GLU A 245 -0.84 10.54 7.20
CA GLU A 245 -0.15 10.29 8.46
C GLU A 245 1.36 10.46 8.30
N ALA A 246 1.92 10.03 7.18
CA ALA A 246 3.35 10.14 6.93
C ALA A 246 3.80 11.57 6.63
N ALA A 247 2.99 12.36 5.94
CA ALA A 247 3.27 13.77 5.64
C ALA A 247 3.10 14.67 6.87
N ALA A 248 2.24 14.29 7.81
CA ALA A 248 2.03 15.02 9.06
C ALA A 248 3.16 14.83 10.08
N GLN A 249 3.91 13.73 9.97
CA GLN A 249 5.09 13.44 10.79
C GLN A 249 6.33 14.10 10.17
#